data_AF-A0A518S7P6-F1
#
_entry.id   AF-A0A518S7P6-F1
#
_cell.length_a   1.000
_cell.length_b   1.000
_cell.length_c   1.000
_cell.angle_alpha   90.00
_cell.angle_beta   90.00
_cell.angle_gamma   90.00
#
_symmetry.space_group_name_H-M   'P 1'
#
loop_
_entity.id
_entity.type
_entity.pdbx_description
1 polymer ?
#
loop_
_entity_poly.entity_id
_entity_poly.type
_entity_poly.pdbx_seq_one_letter_code
_entity_poly.pdbx_strand_id
1 'polypeptide(L)'
;MDLSSLPSRPLTGREVAALDESGAFVAVRPVERFEFEAVEETLVVAVVLVTTRGVRGVAFAPDTGWRVVHRDDRDGIEALADVPESAIDDAQRALRAEITELERERGFGSRLVDAYETHS
;
A
#
# COMPACT_ATOMS: atom_id res chain seq x y z
N MET A 1 0.95 8.03 -11.43
CA MET A 1 -0.20 7.56 -10.65
C MET A 1 -0.48 8.66 -9.66
N ASP A 2 -1.69 9.19 -9.67
CA ASP A 2 -2.12 10.14 -8.66
C ASP A 2 -2.53 9.35 -7.41
N LEU A 3 -1.90 9.64 -6.27
CA LEU A 3 -2.21 9.00 -4.98
C LEU A 3 -3.24 9.83 -4.19
N SER A 4 -3.69 10.96 -4.72
CA SER A 4 -4.66 11.83 -4.05
C SER A 4 -6.02 11.18 -3.80
N SER A 5 -6.32 10.06 -4.49
CA SER A 5 -7.52 9.26 -4.27
C SER A 5 -7.41 8.34 -3.04
N LEU A 6 -6.21 8.15 -2.49
CA LEU A 6 -6.01 7.41 -1.25
C LEU A 6 -6.29 8.32 -0.04
N PRO A 7 -6.86 7.78 1.04
CA PRO A 7 -7.09 8.56 2.25
C PRO A 7 -5.76 9.01 2.87
N SER A 8 -5.76 10.10 3.63
CA SER A 8 -4.60 10.61 4.36
C SER A 8 -4.23 9.77 5.61
N ARG A 9 -4.65 8.50 5.64
CA ARG A 9 -4.43 7.53 6.71
C ARG A 9 -4.12 6.14 6.13
N PRO A 10 -3.66 5.18 6.95
CA PRO A 10 -3.59 3.78 6.55
C PRO A 10 -4.94 3.28 6.05
N LEU A 11 -4.90 2.37 5.08
CA LEU A 11 -6.09 1.69 4.58
C LEU A 11 -6.48 0.60 5.56
N THR A 12 -7.73 0.18 5.53
CA THR A 12 -8.14 -1.07 6.17
C THR A 12 -8.21 -2.22 5.17
N GLY A 13 -8.28 -3.46 5.67
CA GLY A 13 -8.45 -4.62 4.79
C GLY A 13 -9.70 -4.52 3.88
N ARG A 14 -10.77 -3.88 4.37
CA ARG A 14 -11.99 -3.65 3.59
C ARG A 14 -11.77 -2.64 2.48
N GLU A 15 -11.06 -1.55 2.77
CA GLU A 15 -10.76 -0.52 1.78
C GLU A 15 -9.84 -1.05 0.68
N VAL A 16 -8.88 -1.92 1.03
CA VAL A 16 -8.04 -2.59 0.04
C VAL A 16 -8.86 -3.50 -0.88
N ALA A 17 -9.81 -4.26 -0.34
CA ALA A 17 -10.72 -5.08 -1.14
C ALA A 17 -11.59 -4.21 -2.05
N ALA A 18 -12.15 -3.11 -1.52
CA ALA A 18 -12.94 -2.16 -2.31
C ALA A 18 -12.11 -1.50 -3.44
N LEU A 19 -10.83 -1.23 -3.22
CA LEU A 19 -9.93 -0.73 -4.26
C LEU A 19 -9.69 -1.77 -5.37
N ASP A 20 -9.52 -3.04 -5.02
CA ASP A 20 -9.39 -4.14 -5.99
C ASP A 20 -10.68 -4.29 -6.83
N GLU A 21 -11.83 -4.20 -6.18
CA GLU A 21 -13.15 -4.34 -6.81
C GLU A 21 -13.57 -3.10 -7.62
N SER A 22 -12.96 -1.94 -7.39
CA SER A 22 -13.30 -0.69 -8.08
C SER A 22 -13.06 -0.71 -9.59
N GLY A 23 -12.24 -1.65 -10.08
CA GLY A 23 -11.80 -1.71 -11.48
C GLY A 23 -10.82 -0.59 -11.87
N ALA A 24 -10.38 0.25 -10.94
CA ALA A 24 -9.36 1.28 -11.19
C ALA A 24 -7.95 0.67 -11.38
N PHE A 25 -7.73 -0.54 -10.88
CA PHE A 25 -6.49 -1.30 -10.95
C PHE A 25 -6.76 -2.66 -11.60
N VAL A 26 -5.72 -3.22 -12.21
CA VAL A 26 -5.75 -4.62 -12.69
C VAL A 26 -5.74 -5.59 -11.50
N ALA A 27 -5.01 -5.23 -10.45
CA ALA A 27 -5.01 -5.92 -9.17
C ALA A 27 -4.43 -5.03 -8.06
N VAL A 28 -4.89 -5.23 -6.83
CA VAL A 28 -4.36 -4.64 -5.60
C VAL A 28 -3.92 -5.75 -4.66
N ARG A 29 -2.67 -5.69 -4.19
CA ARG A 29 -2.09 -6.71 -3.28
C ARG A 29 -1.57 -6.06 -2.01
N PRO A 30 -2.20 -6.29 -0.84
CA PRO A 30 -1.65 -5.84 0.44
C PRO A 30 -0.36 -6.60 0.78
N VAL A 31 0.67 -5.87 1.23
CA VAL A 31 1.99 -6.43 1.58
C VAL A 31 2.19 -6.48 3.07
N GLU A 32 1.99 -5.35 3.77
CA GLU A 32 2.19 -5.26 5.22
C GLU A 32 0.91 -4.83 5.94
N ARG A 33 0.64 -5.53 7.04
CA ARG A 33 -0.57 -5.42 7.84
C ARG A 33 -0.21 -5.32 9.32
N PHE A 34 -0.87 -4.42 10.02
CA PHE A 34 -0.65 -4.17 11.44
C PHE A 34 -1.96 -4.30 12.20
N GLU A 35 -1.88 -4.97 13.34
CA GLU A 35 -2.96 -5.07 14.31
C GLU A 35 -2.54 -4.29 15.55
N PHE A 36 -3.42 -3.43 16.03
CA PHE A 36 -3.20 -2.61 17.21
C PHE A 36 -4.37 -2.78 18.16
N GLU A 37 -4.11 -2.90 19.46
CA GLU A 37 -5.20 -3.04 20.46
C GLU A 37 -6.16 -1.85 20.47
N ALA A 38 -5.69 -0.67 20.07
CA ALA A 38 -6.49 0.56 19.99
C ALA A 38 -7.41 0.60 18.76
N VAL A 39 -7.20 -0.25 17.75
CA VAL A 39 -7.92 -0.19 16.48
C VAL A 39 -8.57 -1.54 16.20
N GLU A 40 -9.89 -1.55 16.03
CA GLU A 40 -10.64 -2.80 15.76
C GLU A 40 -10.33 -3.40 14.37
N GLU A 41 -9.84 -2.58 13.43
CA GLU A 41 -9.50 -3.00 12.07
C GLU A 41 -7.99 -3.25 11.89
N THR A 42 -7.64 -4.24 11.06
CA THR A 42 -6.27 -4.43 10.59
C THR A 42 -5.89 -3.30 9.63
N LEU A 43 -4.84 -2.55 9.98
CA LEU A 43 -4.32 -1.46 9.17
C LEU A 43 -3.35 -1.99 8.11
N VAL A 44 -3.55 -1.58 6.87
CA VAL A 44 -2.70 -1.87 5.72
C VAL A 44 -1.90 -0.62 5.40
N VAL A 45 -0.58 -0.71 5.52
CA VAL A 45 0.35 0.41 5.30
C VAL A 45 1.18 0.26 4.03
N ALA A 46 1.08 -0.89 3.35
CA ALA A 46 1.82 -1.16 2.13
C ALA A 46 0.96 -1.98 1.15
N VAL A 47 0.88 -1.50 -0.10
CA VAL A 47 0.12 -2.16 -1.17
C VAL A 47 0.93 -2.16 -2.47
N VAL A 48 0.83 -3.26 -3.22
CA VAL A 48 1.22 -3.30 -4.63
C VAL A 48 -0.02 -3.00 -5.47
N LEU A 49 0.09 -2.00 -6.34
CA LEU A 49 -0.93 -1.61 -7.29
C LEU A 49 -0.46 -2.02 -8.69
N VAL A 50 -1.23 -2.90 -9.33
CA VAL A 50 -1.01 -3.29 -10.71
C VAL A 50 -1.95 -2.47 -11.59
N THR A 51 -1.38 -1.78 -12.57
CA THR A 51 -2.11 -0.94 -13.51
C THR A 51 -1.83 -1.38 -14.94
N THR A 52 -2.59 -0.84 -15.89
CA THR A 52 -2.31 -0.97 -17.32
C THR A 52 -0.95 -0.39 -17.75
N ARG A 53 -0.31 0.39 -16.86
CA ARG A 53 0.98 1.08 -17.04
C ARG A 53 2.09 0.53 -16.13
N GLY A 54 1.89 -0.64 -15.54
CA GLY A 54 2.90 -1.33 -14.75
C GLY A 54 2.56 -1.47 -13.28
N VAL A 55 3.59 -1.78 -12.49
CA VAL A 55 3.50 -2.14 -11.07
C VAL A 55 4.01 -0.99 -10.21
N ARG A 56 3.28 -0.67 -9.13
CA ARG A 56 3.69 0.32 -8.13
C ARG A 56 3.67 -0.31 -6.75
N GLY A 57 4.75 -0.18 -6.01
CA GLY A 57 4.73 -0.38 -4.56
C GLY A 57 4.42 0.96 -3.89
N VAL A 58 3.36 1.04 -3.09
CA VAL A 58 2.97 2.24 -2.36
C VAL A 58 2.96 1.95 -0.87
N ALA A 59 3.65 2.79 -0.09
CA ALA A 59 3.70 2.71 1.37
C ALA A 59 3.13 3.99 2.00
N PHE A 60 2.51 3.83 3.17
CA PHE A 60 2.08 4.92 4.03
C PHE A 60 3.12 5.17 5.12
N ALA A 61 3.55 6.41 5.25
CA ALA A 61 4.32 6.89 6.38
C ALA A 61 3.49 7.93 7.16
N PRO A 62 3.34 7.82 8.49
CA PRO A 62 2.48 8.71 9.27
C PRO A 62 2.71 10.21 9.04
N ASP A 63 3.96 10.63 8.84
CA ASP A 63 4.30 12.05 8.72
C ASP A 63 4.14 12.60 7.29
N THR A 64 4.16 11.73 6.27
CA THR A 64 4.23 12.16 4.86
C THR A 64 3.13 11.59 3.98
N GLY A 65 2.32 10.67 4.50
CA GLY A 65 1.23 10.02 3.79
C GLY A 65 1.69 8.91 2.84
N TRP A 66 0.86 8.66 1.81
CA TRP A 66 1.13 7.65 0.80
C TRP A 66 2.20 8.09 -0.19
N ARG A 67 3.17 7.22 -0.45
CA ARG A 67 4.23 7.44 -1.43
C ARG A 67 4.56 6.20 -2.23
N VAL A 68 4.98 6.40 -3.47
CA VAL A 68 5.51 5.32 -4.32
C VAL A 68 6.94 5.01 -3.88
N VAL A 69 7.18 3.77 -3.44
CA VAL A 69 8.50 3.28 -3.02
C VAL A 69 9.16 2.42 -4.10
N HIS A 70 8.35 1.86 -5.00
CA HIS A 70 8.81 1.06 -6.11
C HIS A 70 8.01 1.37 -7.36
N ARG A 71 8.70 1.45 -8.50
CA ARG A 71 8.10 1.75 -9.79
C ARG A 71 8.70 0.85 -10.85
N ASP A 72 7.81 0.12 -11.52
CA ASP A 72 8.12 -0.66 -12.70
C ASP A 72 7.13 -0.27 -13.80
N ASP A 73 7.62 0.49 -14.79
CA ASP A 73 6.82 1.00 -15.91
C ASP A 73 6.71 -0.06 -17.01
N ARG A 74 5.47 -0.43 -17.37
CA ARG A 74 5.17 -1.46 -18.36
C ARG A 74 3.86 -1.11 -19.06
N ASP A 75 3.81 -1.21 -20.38
CA ASP A 75 2.57 -0.95 -21.11
C ASP A 75 1.85 -2.25 -21.48
N GLY A 76 0.53 -2.16 -21.68
CA GLY A 76 -0.27 -3.27 -22.23
C GLY A 76 -0.62 -4.38 -21.24
N ILE A 77 -0.63 -4.07 -19.93
CA ILE A 77 -1.14 -5.01 -18.91
C ILE A 77 -2.66 -4.94 -18.93
N GLU A 78 -3.32 -6.03 -19.29
CA GLU A 78 -4.78 -6.13 -19.30
C GLU A 78 -5.28 -7.06 -18.19
N ALA A 79 -4.46 -8.04 -17.80
CA ALA A 79 -4.71 -8.97 -16.71
C ALA A 79 -3.46 -9.16 -15.85
N LEU A 80 -3.67 -9.66 -14.62
CA LEU A 80 -2.56 -9.98 -13.72
C LEU A 80 -1.58 -11.00 -14.33
N ALA A 81 -2.07 -11.90 -15.19
CA ALA A 81 -1.25 -12.90 -15.88
C ALA A 81 -0.22 -12.29 -16.85
N ASP A 82 -0.42 -11.04 -17.28
CA ASP A 82 0.53 -10.32 -18.15
C ASP A 82 1.72 -9.76 -17.37
N VAL A 83 1.66 -9.78 -16.03
CA VAL A 83 2.69 -9.25 -15.15
C VAL A 83 3.64 -10.36 -14.74
N PRO A 84 4.95 -10.23 -15.02
CA PRO A 84 5.92 -11.18 -14.51
C PRO A 84 5.92 -11.21 -12.98
N GLU A 85 5.94 -12.40 -12.40
CA GLU A 85 5.97 -12.58 -10.94
C GLU A 85 7.11 -11.81 -10.28
N SER A 86 8.29 -11.75 -10.94
CA SER A 86 9.44 -10.98 -10.46
C SER A 86 9.16 -9.48 -10.27
N ALA A 87 8.28 -8.89 -11.08
CA ALA A 87 7.90 -7.48 -10.94
C ALA A 87 7.11 -7.23 -9.64
N ILE A 88 6.24 -8.18 -9.31
CA ILE A 88 5.45 -8.14 -8.07
C ILE A 88 6.38 -8.40 -6.88
N ASP A 89 7.26 -9.38 -6.97
CA ASP A 89 8.22 -9.71 -5.91
C ASP A 89 9.18 -8.56 -5.61
N ASP A 90 9.68 -7.88 -6.63
CA ASP A 90 10.56 -6.73 -6.46
C ASP A 90 9.82 -5.57 -5.77
N ALA A 91 8.56 -5.32 -6.15
CA ALA A 91 7.73 -4.33 -5.49
C ALA A 91 7.45 -4.70 -4.02
N GLN A 92 7.13 -5.96 -3.74
CA GLN A 92 6.95 -6.45 -2.37
C GLN A 92 8.22 -6.34 -1.54
N ARG A 93 9.37 -6.71 -2.11
CA ARG A 93 10.67 -6.61 -1.42
C ARG A 93 10.99 -5.17 -1.05
N ALA A 94 10.78 -4.24 -1.97
CA ALA A 94 10.98 -2.82 -1.72
C ALA A 94 10.04 -2.29 -0.62
N LEU A 95 8.77 -2.69 -0.65
CA LEU A 95 7.80 -2.32 0.39
C LEU A 95 8.19 -2.86 1.77
N ARG A 96 8.58 -4.14 1.85
CA ARG A 96 9.02 -4.75 3.12
C ARG A 96 10.24 -4.04 3.69
N ALA A 97 11.23 -3.73 2.85
CA ALA A 97 12.40 -2.97 3.26
C ALA A 97 12.01 -1.58 3.79
N GLU A 98 11.12 -0.88 3.08
CA GLU A 98 10.63 0.42 3.51
C GLU A 98 9.91 0.36 4.87
N ILE A 99 8.95 -0.55 5.02
CA ILE A 99 8.21 -0.69 6.28
C ILE A 99 9.16 -1.06 7.42
N THR A 100 10.16 -1.92 7.17
CA THR A 100 11.19 -2.26 8.16
C THR A 100 11.97 -1.03 8.64
N GLU A 101 12.27 -0.07 7.76
CA GLU A 101 12.91 1.18 8.17
C GLU A 101 11.94 2.07 8.97
N LEU A 102 10.69 2.19 8.54
CA LEU A 102 9.67 2.98 9.24
C LEU A 102 9.38 2.44 10.64
N GLU A 103 9.34 1.12 10.82
CA GLU A 103 9.15 0.47 12.12
C GLU A 103 10.26 0.79 13.12
N ARG A 104 11.48 1.06 12.65
CA ARG A 104 12.61 1.46 13.50
C ARG A 104 12.48 2.89 14.00
N GLU A 105 11.61 3.69 13.38
CA GLU A 105 11.35 5.04 13.85
C GLU A 105 10.59 5.00 15.18
N ARG A 106 11.01 5.87 16.11
CA ARG A 106 10.41 5.93 17.44
C ARG A 106 8.93 6.26 17.34
N GLY A 107 8.09 5.40 17.94
CA GLY A 107 6.64 5.63 18.00
C GLY A 107 5.92 5.44 16.67
N PHE A 108 6.48 4.66 15.74
CA PHE A 108 5.80 4.32 14.48
C PHE A 108 4.37 3.81 14.70
N GLY A 109 4.19 2.79 15.55
CA GLY A 109 2.88 2.20 15.82
C GLY A 109 1.87 3.19 16.41
N SER A 110 2.27 4.01 17.39
CA SER A 110 1.38 5.03 17.96
C SER A 110 1.00 6.07 16.92
N ARG A 111 1.95 6.52 16.09
CA ARG A 111 1.68 7.49 15.01
C ARG A 111 0.77 6.92 13.92
N LEU A 112 0.84 5.63 13.62
CA LEU A 112 -0.10 4.97 12.71
C LEU A 112 -1.53 4.98 13.25
N VAL A 113 -1.69 4.66 14.54
CA VAL A 113 -2.99 4.72 15.23
C VAL A 113 -3.52 6.16 15.22
N ASP A 114 -2.70 7.13 15.62
CA ASP A 114 -3.07 8.56 15.62
C ASP A 114 -3.50 9.03 14.23
N ALA A 115 -2.74 8.66 13.19
CA ALA A 115 -3.05 9.01 11.80
C ALA A 115 -4.38 8.39 11.34
N TYR A 116 -4.66 7.15 11.74
CA TYR A 116 -5.92 6.47 11.47
C TYR A 116 -7.07 7.18 12.19
N GLU A 117 -7.04 7.28 13.52
CA GLU A 117 -8.13 7.84 14.32
C GLU A 117 -8.46 9.31 13.96
N THR A 118 -7.45 10.11 13.64
CA THR A 118 -7.64 11.53 13.29
C THR A 118 -8.42 11.73 11.98
N HIS A 119 -8.36 10.77 11.06
CA HIS A 119 -8.92 10.87 9.71
C HIS A 119 -9.87 9.71 9.38
N SER A 120 -10.36 8.99 10.38
CA SER A 120 -11.37 7.92 10.26
C SER A 120 -12.78 8.47 10.20
#